data_AF-A0A952TNS0-F1
#
_entry.id   AF-A0A952TNS0-F1
#
_cell.length_a   1.000
_cell.length_b   1.000
_cell.length_c   1.000
_cell.angle_alpha   90.00
_cell.angle_beta   90.00
_cell.angle_gamma   90.00
#
_symmetry.space_group_name_H-M   'P 1'
#
loop_
_entity.id
_entity.type
_entity.pdbx_description
1 polymer ?
#
loop_
_entity_poly.entity_id
_entity_poly.type
_entity_poly.pdbx_seq_one_letter_code
_entity_poly.pdbx_strand_id
1 'polypeptide(L)'
;MSSFRKKSVITTQVLLTLGIIMTLATQFQNCAGAKFDQDPNDQAQGRPEPEVPIEEIFKTLKPALAVRGIGCFTCHANINASIITDAGFGDPFYRKHLSTYSKFGFEQMNSFPSKHTIYIPETGDNLADYLKGSKSYTVEKRDRIHIGAPTAAELRAAAGGSALNYQKSSDSSPNLSGVTGSGGAYIATGNVQCDGDLFVEGSIHLKAATIKSNTGCRIYVTKAAFITGGLKVQSVGSGSDHNLQITAALGIALGMDYNAVTANNDPTNPHLYGHPDDVVPMRGYASVISYGQAMASEALKFTGLTHADNETGGRNQPMSRLLLNAPRVDSLYRGNFSGVIITEVAMMSVGSFSYNYDAVFMRVPILPKISNATYLDVK
;
A
#
# COMPACT_ATOMS: atom_id res chain seq x y z
N MET A 1 -84.65 20.23 16.19
CA MET A 1 -85.50 19.82 15.03
C MET A 1 -84.54 19.46 13.89
N SER A 2 -84.27 18.17 13.70
CA SER A 2 -84.66 17.38 12.50
C SER A 2 -84.18 18.03 11.19
N SER A 3 -83.45 17.40 10.28
CA SER A 3 -83.61 16.05 9.74
C SER A 3 -82.44 15.70 8.80
N PHE A 4 -82.14 14.40 8.74
CA PHE A 4 -81.36 13.66 7.74
C PHE A 4 -81.58 14.09 6.27
N ARG A 5 -80.51 14.00 5.46
CA ARG A 5 -80.48 13.14 4.24
C ARG A 5 -79.05 12.87 3.75
N LYS A 6 -78.73 11.58 3.65
CA LYS A 6 -77.60 11.00 2.90
C LYS A 6 -77.80 11.20 1.40
N LYS A 7 -76.72 11.51 0.66
CA LYS A 7 -76.42 10.90 -0.65
C LYS A 7 -74.90 10.70 -0.77
N SER A 8 -74.53 9.46 -1.04
CA SER A 8 -73.26 8.99 -1.61
C SER A 8 -73.17 9.51 -3.07
N VAL A 9 -72.04 9.64 -3.79
CA VAL A 9 -70.90 8.74 -3.99
C VAL A 9 -69.79 9.53 -4.77
N ILE A 10 -68.55 9.02 -4.72
CA ILE A 10 -67.42 9.08 -5.69
C ILE A 10 -66.39 10.24 -5.64
N THR A 11 -65.15 9.82 -5.35
CA THR A 11 -63.82 10.34 -5.76
C THR A 11 -63.36 11.72 -5.29
N THR A 12 -62.63 11.73 -4.17
CA THR A 12 -61.45 12.60 -4.02
C THR A 12 -60.48 11.95 -3.03
N GLN A 13 -59.68 10.99 -3.50
CA GLN A 13 -58.51 10.53 -2.76
C GLN A 13 -57.37 11.55 -2.98
N VAL A 14 -56.90 12.10 -1.86
CA VAL A 14 -55.49 12.41 -1.58
C VAL A 14 -54.75 13.18 -2.69
N LEU A 15 -54.94 14.49 -2.70
CA LEU A 15 -54.10 15.43 -3.46
C LEU A 15 -53.66 16.55 -2.51
N LEU A 16 -52.93 16.21 -1.44
CA LEU A 16 -52.16 17.20 -0.67
C LEU A 16 -51.11 16.57 0.28
N THR A 17 -50.33 15.58 -0.16
CA THR A 17 -49.10 15.16 0.56
C THR A 17 -48.18 14.34 -0.34
N LEU A 18 -47.84 14.86 -1.52
CA LEU A 18 -46.89 14.21 -2.44
C LEU A 18 -46.19 15.24 -3.36
N GLY A 19 -45.85 16.40 -2.80
CA GLY A 19 -45.00 17.39 -3.44
C GLY A 19 -43.89 17.76 -2.48
N ILE A 20 -42.75 17.05 -2.59
CA ILE A 20 -41.36 17.35 -2.18
C ILE A 20 -40.62 16.00 -1.99
N ILE A 21 -40.66 15.09 -2.97
CA ILE A 21 -39.62 14.03 -3.16
C ILE A 21 -39.66 13.62 -4.65
N MET A 22 -39.29 14.53 -5.56
CA MET A 22 -39.01 14.17 -6.96
C MET A 22 -38.01 15.16 -7.54
N THR A 23 -36.74 14.90 -7.30
CA THR A 23 -35.65 15.13 -8.25
C THR A 23 -34.42 14.39 -7.72
N LEU A 24 -33.73 13.65 -8.61
CA LEU A 24 -32.47 12.89 -8.42
C LEU A 24 -32.56 11.37 -8.16
N ALA A 25 -33.60 10.70 -8.63
CA ALA A 25 -33.51 9.28 -8.96
C ALA A 25 -33.86 9.10 -10.44
N THR A 26 -32.84 8.79 -11.25
CA THR A 26 -32.81 8.05 -12.52
C THR A 26 -31.73 8.64 -13.43
N GLN A 27 -30.53 8.04 -13.46
CA GLN A 27 -29.72 7.77 -14.68
C GLN A 27 -28.52 6.87 -14.27
N PHE A 28 -28.80 5.66 -13.78
CA PHE A 28 -27.81 4.57 -13.84
C PHE A 28 -28.29 3.63 -14.93
N GLN A 29 -27.76 3.80 -16.14
CA GLN A 29 -27.97 2.85 -17.22
C GLN A 29 -27.17 1.58 -16.90
N ASN A 30 -27.88 0.45 -16.83
CA ASN A 30 -27.33 -0.89 -16.73
C ASN A 30 -26.45 -1.19 -17.95
N CYS A 31 -25.13 -1.31 -17.76
CA CYS A 31 -24.21 -1.81 -18.78
C CYS A 31 -23.94 -3.32 -18.62
N ALA A 32 -24.99 -4.13 -18.47
CA ALA A 32 -24.89 -5.59 -18.33
C ALA A 32 -24.71 -6.35 -19.67
N GLY A 33 -24.43 -5.64 -20.78
CA GLY A 33 -24.55 -6.18 -22.13
C GLY A 33 -23.26 -6.43 -22.91
N ALA A 34 -22.07 -6.12 -22.37
CA ALA A 34 -20.83 -6.28 -23.13
C ALA A 34 -20.08 -7.53 -22.69
N LYS A 35 -20.15 -8.59 -23.52
CA LYS A 35 -19.26 -9.74 -23.42
C LYS A 35 -17.95 -9.38 -24.11
N PHE A 36 -16.86 -9.39 -23.36
CA PHE A 36 -15.51 -9.33 -23.91
C PHE A 36 -14.73 -10.51 -23.35
N ASP A 37 -14.31 -11.38 -24.26
CA ASP A 37 -13.58 -12.59 -23.95
C ASP A 37 -12.21 -12.22 -23.33
N GLN A 38 -11.81 -12.97 -22.31
CA GLN A 38 -10.45 -12.93 -21.80
C GLN A 38 -9.52 -13.42 -22.91
N ASP A 39 -8.49 -12.65 -23.27
CA ASP A 39 -7.44 -13.14 -24.16
C ASP A 39 -6.60 -14.17 -23.39
N PRO A 40 -6.59 -15.45 -23.78
CA PRO A 40 -5.78 -16.49 -23.14
C PRO A 40 -4.28 -16.38 -23.44
N ASN A 41 -3.84 -15.41 -24.26
CA ASN A 41 -2.47 -15.29 -24.73
C ASN A 41 -1.58 -14.35 -23.92
N ASP A 42 -1.94 -13.97 -22.69
CA ASP A 42 -1.00 -13.27 -21.76
C ASP A 42 0.19 -14.16 -21.33
N GLN A 43 0.29 -15.37 -21.91
CA GLN A 43 1.51 -16.18 -21.97
C GLN A 43 2.01 -16.32 -23.42
N ALA A 44 2.63 -15.28 -23.99
CA ALA A 44 3.31 -15.41 -25.26
C ALA A 44 4.56 -14.51 -25.35
N GLN A 45 5.71 -15.14 -25.08
CA GLN A 45 6.94 -15.11 -25.88
C GLN A 45 7.35 -13.79 -26.58
N GLY A 46 8.41 -13.18 -26.06
CA GLY A 46 9.24 -12.19 -26.76
C GLY A 46 10.63 -12.18 -26.12
N ARG A 47 11.70 -11.99 -26.91
CA ARG A 47 13.09 -11.94 -26.41
C ARG A 47 13.20 -11.04 -25.17
N PRO A 48 14.11 -11.31 -24.21
CA PRO A 48 14.33 -10.41 -23.10
C PRO A 48 14.88 -9.08 -23.65
N GLU A 49 13.99 -8.13 -23.90
CA GLU A 49 14.37 -6.73 -23.98
C GLU A 49 15.02 -6.35 -22.66
N PRO A 50 16.15 -5.61 -22.69
CA PRO A 50 16.91 -5.30 -21.50
C PRO A 50 16.01 -4.64 -20.46
N GLU A 51 16.02 -5.17 -19.25
CA GLU A 51 15.36 -4.58 -18.10
C GLU A 51 15.96 -3.19 -17.87
N VAL A 52 15.12 -2.17 -17.68
CA VAL A 52 15.59 -0.85 -17.27
C VAL A 52 16.17 -1.00 -15.86
N PRO A 53 17.43 -0.60 -15.60
CA PRO A 53 18.00 -0.69 -14.28
C PRO A 53 17.11 0.01 -13.26
N ILE A 54 16.86 -0.62 -12.11
CA ILE A 54 15.97 -0.06 -11.09
C ILE A 54 16.43 1.32 -10.61
N GLU A 55 17.74 1.55 -10.58
CA GLU A 55 18.32 2.84 -10.23
C GLU A 55 17.92 3.94 -11.21
N GLU A 56 17.78 3.60 -12.50
CA GLU A 56 17.31 4.54 -13.53
C GLU A 56 15.84 4.89 -13.32
N ILE A 57 14.99 3.90 -13.02
CA ILE A 57 13.58 4.13 -12.66
C ILE A 57 13.48 5.14 -11.50
N PHE A 58 14.25 4.93 -10.44
CA PHE A 58 14.22 5.82 -9.26
C PHE A 58 14.80 7.20 -9.52
N LYS A 59 15.86 7.32 -10.34
CA LYS A 59 16.46 8.60 -10.73
C LYS A 59 15.53 9.43 -11.63
N THR A 60 14.89 8.78 -12.58
CA THR A 60 14.09 9.43 -13.62
C THR A 60 12.67 9.70 -13.12
N LEU A 61 12.00 8.70 -12.56
CA LEU A 61 10.59 8.79 -12.21
C LEU A 61 10.37 9.35 -10.81
N LYS A 62 11.33 9.18 -9.89
CA LYS A 62 11.28 9.63 -8.48
C LYS A 62 9.95 9.27 -7.78
N PRO A 63 9.55 7.99 -7.78
CA PRO A 63 8.25 7.59 -7.26
C PRO A 63 8.26 7.59 -5.73
N ALA A 64 7.30 8.26 -5.08
CA ALA A 64 7.05 8.01 -3.65
C ALA A 64 6.16 6.79 -3.42
N LEU A 65 5.39 6.40 -4.45
CA LEU A 65 4.46 5.30 -4.39
C LEU A 65 4.41 4.58 -5.74
N ALA A 66 4.64 3.27 -5.72
CA ALA A 66 4.30 2.35 -6.79
C ALA A 66 3.23 1.38 -6.24
N VAL A 67 2.02 1.44 -6.78
CA VAL A 67 0.90 0.67 -6.24
C VAL A 67 -0.05 0.14 -7.30
N ARG A 68 -0.50 -1.11 -7.15
CA ARG A 68 -1.50 -1.66 -8.07
C ARG A 68 -2.90 -1.11 -7.80
N GLY A 69 -3.42 -1.34 -6.60
CA GLY A 69 -4.76 -0.92 -6.20
C GLY A 69 -4.83 0.55 -5.74
N ILE A 70 -5.51 1.40 -6.52
CA ILE A 70 -5.51 2.85 -6.27
C ILE A 70 -6.52 3.38 -5.24
N GLY A 71 -7.58 2.62 -4.92
CA GLY A 71 -8.77 3.17 -4.27
C GLY A 71 -8.57 3.81 -2.88
N CYS A 72 -7.68 3.27 -2.04
CA CYS A 72 -7.55 3.72 -0.65
C CYS A 72 -6.60 4.91 -0.48
N PHE A 73 -5.54 5.03 -1.27
CA PHE A 73 -4.55 6.09 -1.06
C PHE A 73 -5.02 7.44 -1.61
N THR A 74 -5.77 7.44 -2.72
CA THR A 74 -6.24 8.66 -3.39
C THR A 74 -7.18 9.48 -2.51
N CYS A 75 -7.85 8.84 -1.55
CA CYS A 75 -8.78 9.49 -0.63
C CYS A 75 -8.15 9.91 0.71
N HIS A 76 -6.95 9.43 1.04
CA HIS A 76 -6.42 9.48 2.41
C HIS A 76 -4.97 9.98 2.52
N ALA A 77 -4.33 10.32 1.40
CA ALA A 77 -2.92 10.69 1.39
C ALA A 77 -2.65 11.91 0.52
N ASN A 78 -1.82 12.83 1.03
CA ASN A 78 -1.26 13.92 0.23
C ASN A 78 0.07 13.47 -0.38
N ILE A 79 0.13 13.19 -1.68
CA ILE A 79 1.33 12.60 -2.30
C ILE A 79 2.14 13.65 -3.04
N ASN A 80 3.19 14.21 -2.45
CA ASN A 80 4.06 15.22 -3.09
C ASN A 80 5.20 14.60 -3.92
N ALA A 81 4.88 13.66 -4.82
CA ALA A 81 5.82 13.06 -5.75
C ALA A 81 5.10 12.38 -6.93
N SER A 82 5.87 11.69 -7.78
CA SER A 82 5.30 10.83 -8.81
C SER A 82 4.67 9.56 -8.23
N ILE A 83 3.67 9.04 -8.93
CA ILE A 83 2.96 7.80 -8.63
C ILE A 83 3.10 6.87 -9.83
N ILE A 84 3.47 5.61 -9.58
CA ILE A 84 3.47 4.54 -10.58
C ILE A 84 2.29 3.62 -10.26
N THR A 85 1.43 3.33 -11.23
CA THR A 85 0.31 2.44 -11.01
C THR A 85 -0.11 1.72 -12.28
N ASP A 86 -0.45 0.44 -12.15
CA ASP A 86 -1.19 -0.28 -13.20
C ASP A 86 -2.71 -0.10 -13.03
N ALA A 87 -3.17 0.61 -11.99
CA ALA A 87 -4.57 0.74 -11.59
C ALA A 87 -5.33 -0.59 -11.44
N GLY A 88 -4.60 -1.66 -11.13
CA GLY A 88 -5.11 -3.02 -11.09
C GLY A 88 -5.44 -3.57 -12.48
N PHE A 89 -4.82 -3.05 -13.53
CA PHE A 89 -4.93 -3.62 -14.88
C PHE A 89 -4.51 -5.10 -14.85
N GLY A 90 -5.20 -5.93 -15.65
CA GLY A 90 -5.06 -7.39 -15.61
C GLY A 90 -5.88 -8.08 -14.50
N ASP A 91 -6.36 -7.35 -13.48
CA ASP A 91 -7.22 -7.91 -12.44
C ASP A 91 -8.71 -7.64 -12.74
N PRO A 92 -9.56 -8.69 -12.85
CA PRO A 92 -10.97 -8.54 -13.19
C PRO A 92 -11.77 -7.67 -12.22
N PHE A 93 -11.37 -7.61 -10.95
CA PHE A 93 -12.06 -6.83 -9.93
C PHE A 93 -11.80 -5.33 -10.12
N TYR A 94 -10.53 -4.94 -10.20
CA TYR A 94 -10.19 -3.53 -10.43
C TYR A 94 -10.80 -3.06 -11.74
N ARG A 95 -10.72 -3.88 -12.81
CA ARG A 95 -11.32 -3.56 -14.11
C ARG A 95 -12.82 -3.28 -14.04
N LYS A 96 -13.59 -4.10 -13.30
CA LYS A 96 -15.04 -3.95 -13.16
C LYS A 96 -15.46 -2.71 -12.38
N HIS A 97 -14.60 -2.21 -11.50
CA HIS A 97 -14.91 -1.08 -10.61
C HIS A 97 -14.06 0.16 -10.87
N LEU A 98 -13.24 0.14 -11.94
CA LEU A 98 -12.43 1.28 -12.39
C LEU A 98 -13.30 2.54 -12.41
N SER A 99 -14.45 2.55 -13.10
CA SER A 99 -15.28 3.76 -13.22
C SER A 99 -15.83 4.31 -11.90
N THR A 100 -15.99 3.49 -10.86
CA THR A 100 -16.50 3.92 -9.55
C THR A 100 -15.37 4.35 -8.63
N TYR A 101 -14.34 3.53 -8.44
CA TYR A 101 -13.25 3.85 -7.51
C TYR A 101 -12.23 4.84 -8.08
N SER A 102 -11.93 4.77 -9.38
CA SER A 102 -11.08 5.78 -10.03
C SER A 102 -11.76 7.15 -9.98
N LYS A 103 -13.09 7.20 -10.14
CA LYS A 103 -13.82 8.47 -10.11
C LYS A 103 -13.72 9.19 -8.78
N PHE A 104 -14.10 8.53 -7.69
CA PHE A 104 -14.01 9.12 -6.36
C PHE A 104 -12.58 9.41 -5.92
N GLY A 105 -11.64 8.50 -6.22
CA GLY A 105 -10.24 8.68 -5.86
C GLY A 105 -9.58 9.87 -6.54
N PHE A 106 -9.65 9.94 -7.87
CA PHE A 106 -8.99 11.00 -8.63
C PHE A 106 -9.69 12.36 -8.56
N GLU A 107 -11.00 12.40 -8.31
CA GLU A 107 -11.69 13.67 -8.00
C GLU A 107 -11.16 14.28 -6.69
N GLN A 108 -10.88 13.47 -5.67
CA GLN A 108 -10.22 13.97 -4.45
C GLN A 108 -8.79 14.44 -4.71
N MET A 109 -8.04 13.79 -5.60
CA MET A 109 -6.69 14.23 -5.98
C MET A 109 -6.66 15.60 -6.66
N ASN A 110 -7.75 16.04 -7.30
CA ASN A 110 -7.82 17.39 -7.87
C ASN A 110 -7.75 18.49 -6.80
N SER A 111 -7.98 18.16 -5.52
CA SER A 111 -7.81 19.07 -4.39
C SER A 111 -6.36 19.18 -3.90
N PHE A 112 -5.45 18.36 -4.42
CA PHE A 112 -4.05 18.42 -4.02
C PHE A 112 -3.35 19.66 -4.62
N PRO A 113 -2.54 20.36 -3.82
CA PRO A 113 -1.89 21.61 -4.22
C PRO A 113 -0.71 21.41 -5.20
N SER A 114 -0.23 20.18 -5.34
CA SER A 114 1.00 19.82 -6.07
C SER A 114 0.64 19.22 -7.44
N LYS A 115 1.49 19.44 -8.46
CA LYS A 115 1.37 18.73 -9.73
C LYS A 115 2.02 17.34 -9.61
N HIS A 116 1.28 16.29 -9.92
CA HIS A 116 1.75 14.91 -9.86
C HIS A 116 1.95 14.31 -11.25
N THR A 117 2.99 13.50 -11.46
CA THR A 117 3.06 12.63 -12.65
C THR A 117 2.56 11.24 -12.27
N ILE A 118 1.58 10.74 -13.02
CA ILE A 118 1.04 9.39 -12.86
C ILE A 118 1.51 8.57 -14.06
N TYR A 119 2.30 7.54 -13.81
CA TYR A 119 2.74 6.57 -14.82
C TYR A 119 1.77 5.41 -14.87
N ILE A 120 1.26 5.10 -16.07
CA ILE A 120 0.30 4.02 -16.33
C ILE A 120 0.73 3.15 -17.52
N PRO A 121 0.31 1.88 -17.63
CA PRO A 121 0.57 1.07 -18.82
C PRO A 121 -0.15 1.63 -20.05
N GLU A 122 0.38 1.41 -21.25
CA GLU A 122 -0.25 1.84 -22.53
C GLU A 122 -1.68 1.31 -22.69
N THR A 123 -1.92 0.08 -22.22
CA THR A 123 -3.24 -0.57 -22.20
C THR A 123 -4.26 0.11 -21.27
N GLY A 124 -3.82 1.10 -20.48
CA GLY A 124 -4.62 1.89 -19.55
C GLY A 124 -5.40 3.05 -20.18
N ASP A 125 -5.72 3.01 -21.48
CA ASP A 125 -6.38 4.11 -22.22
C ASP A 125 -7.61 4.70 -21.51
N ASN A 126 -8.48 3.85 -20.97
CA ASN A 126 -9.68 4.29 -20.25
C ASN A 126 -9.35 5.10 -18.98
N LEU A 127 -8.23 4.80 -18.32
CA LEU A 127 -7.75 5.56 -17.18
C LEU A 127 -7.10 6.87 -17.62
N ALA A 128 -6.29 6.84 -18.67
CA ALA A 128 -5.73 8.07 -19.26
C ALA A 128 -6.85 9.05 -19.60
N ASP A 129 -7.90 8.59 -20.26
CA ASP A 129 -9.06 9.40 -20.64
C ASP A 129 -9.83 9.93 -19.44
N TYR A 130 -9.98 9.14 -18.38
CA TYR A 130 -10.59 9.59 -17.13
C TYR A 130 -9.78 10.72 -16.47
N LEU A 131 -8.46 10.65 -16.59
CA LEU A 131 -7.51 11.62 -16.05
C LEU A 131 -7.32 12.84 -17.00
N LYS A 132 -7.75 12.76 -18.26
CA LYS A 132 -7.66 13.89 -19.20
C LYS A 132 -8.53 15.05 -18.72
N GLY A 133 -7.90 16.14 -18.28
CA GLY A 133 -8.57 17.40 -17.92
C GLY A 133 -8.28 17.93 -16.52
N SER A 134 -7.59 17.16 -15.67
CA SER A 134 -7.12 17.69 -14.39
C SER A 134 -6.00 18.70 -14.56
N LYS A 135 -6.00 19.73 -13.68
CA LYS A 135 -4.90 20.69 -13.56
C LYS A 135 -3.82 20.23 -12.56
N SER A 136 -4.09 19.19 -11.78
CA SER A 136 -3.26 18.73 -10.66
C SER A 136 -2.39 17.53 -11.00
N TYR A 137 -2.54 16.92 -12.19
CA TYR A 137 -1.66 15.84 -12.61
C TYR A 137 -1.43 15.77 -14.13
N THR A 138 -0.29 15.18 -14.49
CA THR A 138 0.07 14.75 -15.84
C THR A 138 0.10 13.23 -15.90
N VAL A 139 -0.48 12.65 -16.94
CA VAL A 139 -0.44 11.20 -17.17
C VAL A 139 0.63 10.90 -18.20
N GLU A 140 1.55 10.02 -17.86
CA GLU A 140 2.54 9.48 -18.78
C GLU A 140 2.30 7.99 -18.96
N LYS A 141 2.25 7.56 -20.22
CA LYS A 141 2.14 6.15 -20.55
C LYS A 141 3.52 5.49 -20.57
N ARG A 142 3.52 4.20 -20.28
CA ARG A 142 4.66 3.30 -20.25
C ARG A 142 4.25 2.01 -20.94
N ASP A 143 5.15 1.42 -21.71
CA ASP A 143 4.91 0.20 -22.48
C ASP A 143 4.51 -0.94 -21.54
N ARG A 144 5.19 -1.01 -20.38
CA ARG A 144 4.92 -1.99 -19.35
C ARG A 144 5.12 -1.42 -17.95
N ILE A 145 4.22 -1.78 -17.03
CA ILE A 145 4.38 -1.57 -15.60
C ILE A 145 4.10 -2.88 -14.88
N HIS A 146 5.07 -3.36 -14.10
CA HIS A 146 4.91 -4.43 -13.13
C HIS A 146 5.16 -3.88 -11.73
N ILE A 147 4.27 -4.22 -10.79
CA ILE A 147 4.37 -3.85 -9.38
C ILE A 147 4.09 -5.11 -8.58
N GLY A 148 5.00 -5.50 -7.70
CA GLY A 148 4.86 -6.73 -6.94
C GLY A 148 5.77 -6.76 -5.72
N ALA A 149 5.97 -7.95 -5.19
CA ALA A 149 6.89 -8.22 -4.08
C ALA A 149 7.41 -9.67 -4.18
N PRO A 150 8.61 -9.95 -3.65
CA PRO A 150 9.16 -11.30 -3.68
C PRO A 150 8.37 -12.26 -2.81
N THR A 151 8.24 -13.49 -3.29
CA THR A 151 7.75 -14.63 -2.52
C THR A 151 8.76 -15.06 -1.46
N ALA A 152 8.28 -15.80 -0.45
CA ALA A 152 9.15 -16.39 0.56
C ALA A 152 10.20 -17.34 -0.05
N ALA A 153 9.89 -18.01 -1.17
CA ALA A 153 10.81 -18.90 -1.85
C ALA A 153 11.97 -18.13 -2.50
N GLU A 154 11.68 -17.03 -3.19
CA GLU A 154 12.70 -16.16 -3.79
C GLU A 154 13.61 -15.55 -2.72
N LEU A 155 13.05 -15.09 -1.60
CA LEU A 155 13.83 -14.57 -0.48
C LEU A 155 14.73 -15.64 0.14
N ARG A 156 14.26 -16.87 0.31
CA ARG A 156 15.09 -17.99 0.81
C ARG A 156 16.21 -18.37 -0.15
N ALA A 157 15.93 -18.36 -1.46
CA ALA A 157 16.93 -18.62 -2.47
C ALA A 157 18.06 -17.58 -2.42
N ALA A 158 17.73 -16.31 -2.17
CA ALA A 158 18.72 -15.23 -2.00
C ALA A 158 19.46 -15.31 -0.64
N ALA A 159 18.83 -15.83 0.41
CA ALA A 159 19.38 -15.86 1.76
C ALA A 159 20.50 -16.90 1.98
N GLY A 160 20.57 -17.97 1.18
CA GLY A 160 21.61 -19.00 1.33
C GLY A 160 21.46 -19.92 2.55
N GLY A 161 20.25 -20.03 3.13
CA GLY A 161 19.86 -21.17 3.99
C GLY A 161 19.84 -20.98 5.51
N SER A 162 20.33 -19.87 6.06
CA SER A 162 20.26 -19.59 7.52
C SER A 162 18.97 -18.85 7.90
N ALA A 163 18.40 -19.15 9.07
CA ALA A 163 17.17 -18.52 9.55
C ALA A 163 17.32 -17.00 9.83
N LEU A 164 18.50 -16.58 10.27
CA LEU A 164 18.90 -15.18 10.30
C LEU A 164 20.27 -15.10 9.61
N ASN A 165 20.36 -14.40 8.49
CA ASN A 165 21.61 -14.24 7.76
C ASN A 165 21.92 -12.75 7.55
N TYR A 166 23.08 -12.31 7.99
CA TYR A 166 23.55 -10.94 7.76
C TYR A 166 24.78 -10.94 6.86
N GLN A 167 24.68 -10.22 5.76
CA GLN A 167 25.75 -9.98 4.82
C GLN A 167 26.10 -8.50 4.85
N LYS A 168 27.34 -8.19 5.20
CA LYS A 168 27.84 -6.83 5.25
C LYS A 168 27.88 -6.19 3.86
N SER A 169 27.66 -4.88 3.77
CA SER A 169 27.88 -4.12 2.53
C SER A 169 29.37 -4.09 2.13
N SER A 170 30.28 -4.03 3.10
CA SER A 170 31.73 -4.13 2.90
C SER A 170 32.43 -4.76 4.11
N ASP A 171 33.71 -5.13 3.98
CA ASP A 171 34.50 -5.65 5.10
C ASP A 171 34.60 -4.65 6.27
N SER A 172 34.54 -3.35 5.96
CA SER A 172 34.52 -2.25 6.94
C SER A 172 33.16 -2.01 7.59
N SER A 173 32.08 -2.62 7.08
CA SER A 173 30.76 -2.48 7.69
C SER A 173 30.73 -3.14 9.08
N PRO A 174 30.03 -2.54 10.06
CA PRO A 174 29.90 -3.11 11.38
C PRO A 174 29.11 -4.42 11.38
N ASN A 175 29.36 -5.25 12.40
CA ASN A 175 28.56 -6.46 12.66
C ASN A 175 27.12 -6.08 13.01
N LEU A 176 26.18 -6.95 12.64
CA LEU A 176 24.77 -6.81 13.06
C LEU A 176 24.67 -6.78 14.58
N SER A 177 23.90 -5.85 15.12
CA SER A 177 23.53 -5.83 16.54
C SER A 177 22.15 -5.21 16.74
N GLY A 178 21.55 -5.44 17.92
CA GLY A 178 20.22 -4.93 18.25
C GLY A 178 19.04 -5.74 17.68
N VAL A 179 19.33 -6.90 17.07
CA VAL A 179 18.33 -7.89 16.62
C VAL A 179 18.45 -9.14 17.47
N THR A 180 17.34 -9.56 18.07
CA THR A 180 17.23 -10.79 18.88
C THR A 180 16.02 -11.60 18.41
N GLY A 181 15.97 -12.88 18.76
CA GLY A 181 14.84 -13.74 18.42
C GLY A 181 15.23 -15.11 17.91
N SER A 182 14.25 -15.99 17.80
CA SER A 182 14.40 -17.36 17.32
C SER A 182 13.03 -17.90 16.88
N GLY A 183 12.98 -19.07 16.25
CA GLY A 183 11.72 -19.73 15.91
C GLY A 183 10.86 -18.94 14.91
N GLY A 184 11.48 -18.11 14.06
CA GLY A 184 10.77 -17.31 13.06
C GLY A 184 10.11 -16.04 13.59
N ALA A 185 10.48 -15.57 14.79
CA ALA A 185 10.08 -14.28 15.32
C ALA A 185 11.31 -13.53 15.83
N TYR A 186 11.58 -12.37 15.22
CA TYR A 186 12.75 -11.54 15.51
C TYR A 186 12.34 -10.13 15.92
N ILE A 187 13.02 -9.55 16.90
CA ILE A 187 12.77 -8.21 17.39
C ILE A 187 14.03 -7.38 17.18
N ALA A 188 13.89 -6.26 16.49
CA ALA A 188 14.91 -5.23 16.34
C ALA A 188 14.50 -4.03 17.21
N THR A 189 15.27 -3.68 18.22
CA THR A 189 14.86 -2.67 19.21
C THR A 189 16.01 -1.76 19.64
N GLY A 190 15.69 -0.51 19.98
CA GLY A 190 16.69 0.48 20.39
C GLY A 190 17.67 0.78 19.26
N ASN A 191 18.97 0.84 19.56
CA ASN A 191 19.99 1.03 18.52
C ASN A 191 20.26 -0.30 17.80
N VAL A 192 19.98 -0.34 16.50
CA VAL A 192 20.19 -1.50 15.64
C VAL A 192 21.29 -1.18 14.65
N GLN A 193 22.42 -1.88 14.76
CA GLN A 193 23.53 -1.70 13.83
C GLN A 193 23.30 -2.59 12.62
N CYS A 194 23.09 -2.00 11.44
CA CYS A 194 22.86 -2.73 10.19
C CYS A 194 23.36 -1.92 9.00
N ASP A 195 24.35 -2.47 8.29
CA ASP A 195 24.96 -1.86 7.11
C ASP A 195 25.25 -2.95 6.08
N GLY A 196 24.23 -3.33 5.33
CA GLY A 196 24.21 -4.57 4.58
C GLY A 196 22.82 -5.15 4.37
N ASP A 197 22.79 -6.45 4.06
CA ASP A 197 21.61 -7.24 3.79
C ASP A 197 21.32 -8.19 4.96
N LEU A 198 20.14 -8.09 5.56
CA LEU A 198 19.65 -8.93 6.64
C LEU A 198 18.48 -9.78 6.14
N PHE A 199 18.68 -11.09 6.03
CA PHE A 199 17.63 -12.04 5.73
C PHE A 199 17.04 -12.62 7.02
N VAL A 200 15.71 -12.65 7.08
CA VAL A 200 14.92 -13.12 8.21
C VAL A 200 13.95 -14.19 7.71
N GLU A 201 14.19 -15.44 8.10
CA GLU A 201 13.23 -16.53 7.93
C GLU A 201 12.16 -16.42 9.02
N GLY A 202 10.97 -15.94 8.65
CA GLY A 202 9.90 -15.62 9.57
C GLY A 202 9.55 -14.14 9.55
N SER A 203 9.11 -13.62 10.70
CA SER A 203 8.66 -12.24 10.86
C SER A 203 9.64 -11.42 11.70
N ILE A 204 9.63 -10.10 11.50
CA ILE A 204 10.44 -9.15 12.28
C ILE A 204 9.59 -8.02 12.86
N HIS A 205 9.86 -7.64 14.10
CA HIS A 205 9.27 -6.49 14.77
C HIS A 205 10.34 -5.43 15.05
N LEU A 206 10.27 -4.30 14.35
CA LEU A 206 11.07 -3.11 14.59
C LEU A 206 10.37 -2.27 15.67
N LYS A 207 10.78 -2.47 16.92
CA LYS A 207 10.17 -1.86 18.11
C LYS A 207 11.00 -0.66 18.57
N ALA A 208 10.49 0.55 18.35
CA ALA A 208 11.20 1.80 18.66
C ALA A 208 12.65 1.78 18.15
N ALA A 209 12.85 1.20 16.96
CA ALA A 209 14.17 0.93 16.42
C ALA A 209 14.79 2.21 15.84
N THR A 210 16.07 2.41 16.13
CA THR A 210 16.95 3.37 15.46
C THR A 210 17.97 2.58 14.66
N ILE A 211 17.74 2.49 13.35
CA ILE A 211 18.64 1.81 12.43
C ILE A 211 19.86 2.70 12.18
N LYS A 212 21.03 2.20 12.55
CA LYS A 212 22.34 2.83 12.34
C LYS A 212 23.00 2.20 11.13
N SER A 213 23.26 3.00 10.09
CA SER A 213 23.84 2.52 8.83
C SER A 213 24.74 3.57 8.17
N ASN A 214 25.70 3.14 7.34
CA ASN A 214 26.51 4.03 6.50
C ASN A 214 25.92 4.14 5.09
N THR A 215 25.66 2.97 4.50
CA THR A 215 25.31 2.76 3.09
C THR A 215 23.87 2.30 2.90
N GLY A 216 23.24 1.79 3.96
CA GLY A 216 21.87 1.27 3.96
C GLY A 216 21.76 -0.06 4.69
N CYS A 217 20.62 -0.26 5.37
CA CYS A 217 20.19 -1.55 5.89
C CYS A 217 19.07 -2.08 4.99
N ARG A 218 19.18 -3.32 4.52
CA ARG A 218 18.20 -3.95 3.62
C ARG A 218 17.71 -5.23 4.29
N ILE A 219 16.46 -5.24 4.72
CA ILE A 219 15.87 -6.35 5.47
C ILE A 219 14.94 -7.12 4.53
N TYR A 220 15.19 -8.42 4.38
CA TYR A 220 14.43 -9.34 3.55
C TYR A 220 13.72 -10.35 4.45
N VAL A 221 12.39 -10.35 4.45
CA VAL A 221 11.57 -11.05 5.45
C VAL A 221 10.63 -12.04 4.78
N THR A 222 10.73 -13.33 5.12
CA THR A 222 9.92 -14.37 4.45
C THR A 222 8.46 -14.42 4.92
N LYS A 223 8.11 -13.65 5.96
CA LYS A 223 6.74 -13.40 6.42
C LYS A 223 6.47 -11.90 6.50
N ALA A 224 6.13 -11.37 7.69
CA ALA A 224 5.69 -9.99 7.87
C ALA A 224 6.71 -9.15 8.64
N ALA A 225 6.73 -7.85 8.36
CA ALA A 225 7.46 -6.88 9.16
C ALA A 225 6.47 -5.97 9.91
N PHE A 226 6.67 -5.82 11.21
CA PHE A 226 5.89 -4.93 12.07
C PHE A 226 6.77 -3.79 12.54
N ILE A 227 6.28 -2.56 12.48
CA ILE A 227 7.02 -1.36 12.87
C ILE A 227 6.19 -0.62 13.91
N THR A 228 6.73 -0.47 15.12
CA THR A 228 6.07 0.26 16.21
C THR A 228 7.05 1.20 16.93
N GLY A 229 6.58 2.16 17.71
CA GLY A 229 7.39 2.98 18.61
C GLY A 229 8.26 4.05 17.94
N GLY A 230 7.94 4.48 16.72
CA GLY A 230 8.66 5.55 16.01
C GLY A 230 10.03 5.12 15.47
N LEU A 231 10.03 4.53 14.28
CA LEU A 231 11.23 4.09 13.56
C LEU A 231 12.09 5.28 13.13
N LYS A 232 13.41 5.18 13.36
CA LYS A 232 14.39 6.18 12.93
C LYS A 232 15.49 5.51 12.11
N VAL A 233 15.99 6.21 11.10
CA VAL A 233 17.18 5.84 10.34
C VAL A 233 18.23 6.92 10.55
N GLN A 234 19.44 6.54 10.93
CA GLN A 234 20.51 7.45 11.27
C GLN A 234 21.85 6.97 10.69
N SER A 235 22.68 7.94 10.33
CA SER A 235 24.06 7.71 9.92
C SER A 235 24.90 7.11 11.05
N VAL A 236 25.88 6.28 10.68
CA VAL A 236 27.08 6.06 11.49
C VAL A 236 28.14 7.07 11.03
N GLY A 237 28.43 8.07 11.85
CA GLY A 237 29.35 9.15 11.45
C GLY A 237 28.72 10.15 10.47
N SER A 238 29.49 10.66 9.50
CA SER A 238 29.09 11.77 8.61
C SER A 238 28.42 11.36 7.29
N GLY A 239 28.16 10.06 7.08
CA GLY A 239 27.54 9.56 5.84
C GLY A 239 26.12 10.05 5.60
N SER A 240 25.79 10.37 4.34
CA SER A 240 24.46 10.85 3.94
C SER A 240 23.60 9.79 3.25
N ASP A 241 24.12 8.57 3.08
CA ASP A 241 23.49 7.49 2.33
C ASP A 241 22.74 6.48 3.20
N HIS A 242 22.68 6.72 4.52
CA HIS A 242 21.89 5.91 5.44
C HIS A 242 20.43 5.85 5.00
N ASN A 243 19.93 4.63 4.87
CA ASN A 243 18.56 4.30 4.48
C ASN A 243 18.18 2.95 5.11
N LEU A 244 16.88 2.70 5.16
CA LEU A 244 16.33 1.39 5.49
C LEU A 244 15.41 0.96 4.36
N GLN A 245 15.65 -0.24 3.86
CA GLN A 245 14.80 -0.91 2.89
C GLN A 245 14.26 -2.18 3.54
N ILE A 246 12.96 -2.41 3.46
CA ILE A 246 12.33 -3.62 3.96
C ILE A 246 11.53 -4.22 2.82
N THR A 247 11.86 -5.46 2.46
CA THR A 247 11.02 -6.28 1.61
C THR A 247 10.46 -7.46 2.40
N ALA A 248 9.15 -7.67 2.32
CA ALA A 248 8.45 -8.72 3.05
C ALA A 248 7.52 -9.51 2.13
N ALA A 249 7.61 -10.84 2.19
CA ALA A 249 6.81 -11.70 1.32
C ALA A 249 5.32 -11.78 1.69
N LEU A 250 4.96 -11.35 2.90
CA LEU A 250 3.56 -11.34 3.34
C LEU A 250 2.98 -9.94 3.45
N GLY A 251 3.66 -9.05 4.16
CA GLY A 251 3.15 -7.69 4.39
C GLY A 251 3.98 -6.88 5.37
N ILE A 252 3.76 -5.58 5.37
CA ILE A 252 4.40 -4.63 6.30
C ILE A 252 3.31 -3.84 7.02
N ALA A 253 3.40 -3.80 8.35
CA ALA A 253 2.44 -3.17 9.22
C ALA A 253 3.11 -2.08 10.07
N LEU A 254 2.58 -0.85 10.02
CA LEU A 254 3.10 0.29 10.77
C LEU A 254 2.07 0.74 11.81
N GLY A 255 2.44 0.66 13.09
CA GLY A 255 1.61 1.09 14.21
C GLY A 255 0.37 0.25 14.42
N MET A 256 0.39 -1.03 14.03
CA MET A 256 -0.74 -1.94 14.25
C MET A 256 -0.44 -2.91 15.38
N ASP A 257 -1.41 -3.02 16.29
CA ASP A 257 -1.49 -4.10 17.26
C ASP A 257 -2.64 -5.03 16.86
N TYR A 258 -2.28 -6.23 16.41
CA TYR A 258 -3.25 -7.25 16.03
C TYR A 258 -3.78 -8.05 17.23
N ASN A 259 -3.27 -7.84 18.46
CA ASN A 259 -3.83 -8.46 19.66
C ASN A 259 -5.20 -7.85 20.03
N ALA A 260 -5.42 -6.57 19.71
CA ALA A 260 -6.72 -5.93 19.80
C ALA A 260 -7.77 -6.56 18.87
N VAL A 261 -7.34 -7.18 17.76
CA VAL A 261 -8.20 -7.91 16.82
C VAL A 261 -8.68 -9.24 17.42
N THR A 262 -7.81 -9.95 18.15
CA THR A 262 -8.15 -11.26 18.76
C THR A 262 -8.95 -11.15 20.05
N ALA A 263 -8.80 -10.05 20.82
CA ALA A 263 -9.53 -9.88 22.08
C ALA A 263 -11.07 -9.79 21.89
N ASN A 264 -11.53 -9.40 20.71
CA ASN A 264 -12.95 -9.31 20.38
C ASN A 264 -13.53 -10.55 19.68
N ASN A 265 -12.73 -11.61 19.43
CA ASN A 265 -13.18 -12.87 18.82
C ASN A 265 -14.09 -12.72 17.58
N ASP A 266 -14.01 -11.59 16.90
CA ASP A 266 -14.84 -11.31 15.76
C ASP A 266 -13.94 -11.20 14.52
N PRO A 267 -13.73 -12.31 13.81
CA PRO A 267 -13.02 -12.31 12.52
C PRO A 267 -13.75 -11.47 11.46
N THR A 268 -14.94 -10.95 11.78
CA THR A 268 -15.73 -10.03 10.96
C THR A 268 -15.73 -8.60 11.48
N ASN A 269 -15.03 -8.25 12.57
CA ASN A 269 -15.03 -6.88 13.09
C ASN A 269 -14.13 -5.98 12.23
N PRO A 270 -14.71 -5.15 11.35
CA PRO A 270 -13.97 -4.43 10.33
C PRO A 270 -13.39 -3.13 10.86
N HIS A 271 -13.59 -2.78 12.14
CA HIS A 271 -13.08 -1.51 12.67
C HIS A 271 -11.55 -1.38 12.59
N LEU A 272 -10.81 -2.50 12.50
CA LEU A 272 -9.37 -2.55 12.22
C LEU A 272 -9.03 -2.97 10.77
N TYR A 273 -10.05 -3.29 9.97
CA TYR A 273 -9.97 -3.71 8.56
C TYR A 273 -10.71 -2.77 7.58
N GLY A 274 -11.16 -1.58 8.04
CA GLY A 274 -12.05 -0.65 7.31
C GLY A 274 -13.53 -0.85 7.68
N HIS A 275 -14.21 0.20 8.16
CA HIS A 275 -15.63 0.21 8.59
C HIS A 275 -16.57 -0.57 7.63
N PRO A 276 -17.46 -1.45 8.11
CA PRO A 276 -18.35 -2.22 7.22
C PRO A 276 -19.34 -1.35 6.45
N ASP A 277 -19.75 -0.22 7.03
CA ASP A 277 -20.86 0.59 6.49
C ASP A 277 -20.41 1.64 5.45
N ASP A 278 -19.10 1.91 5.35
CA ASP A 278 -18.51 2.80 4.34
C ASP A 278 -17.71 2.03 3.26
N VAL A 279 -17.52 0.72 3.43
CA VAL A 279 -16.92 -0.17 2.44
C VAL A 279 -18.03 -0.74 1.58
N VAL A 280 -18.43 0.01 0.55
CA VAL A 280 -19.17 -0.53 -0.60
C VAL A 280 -18.52 -1.86 -1.00
N PRO A 281 -19.27 -2.97 -1.09
CA PRO A 281 -18.75 -4.32 -0.91
C PRO A 281 -17.65 -4.63 -1.93
N MET A 282 -16.39 -4.57 -1.49
CA MET A 282 -15.20 -4.87 -2.27
C MET A 282 -15.05 -6.39 -2.45
N ARG A 283 -16.02 -7.05 -3.10
CA ARG A 283 -16.14 -8.52 -3.26
C ARG A 283 -15.03 -9.22 -4.08
N GLY A 284 -13.91 -8.56 -4.38
CA GLY A 284 -12.68 -9.16 -4.94
C GLY A 284 -11.54 -9.34 -3.92
N TYR A 285 -11.73 -8.92 -2.66
CA TYR A 285 -10.70 -8.81 -1.61
C TYR A 285 -10.23 -10.14 -0.98
N ALA A 286 -10.47 -11.31 -1.57
CA ALA A 286 -10.06 -12.58 -0.94
C ALA A 286 -8.54 -12.60 -0.63
N SER A 287 -7.71 -12.10 -1.55
CA SER A 287 -6.27 -11.95 -1.34
C SER A 287 -5.95 -10.95 -0.24
N VAL A 288 -6.59 -9.78 -0.22
CA VAL A 288 -6.35 -8.75 0.80
C VAL A 288 -6.76 -9.22 2.20
N ILE A 289 -7.94 -9.82 2.33
CA ILE A 289 -8.42 -10.43 3.58
C ILE A 289 -7.45 -11.54 4.01
N SER A 290 -7.00 -12.39 3.08
CA SER A 290 -6.06 -13.47 3.40
C SER A 290 -4.70 -12.94 3.87
N TYR A 291 -4.15 -11.88 3.24
CA TYR A 291 -2.93 -11.24 3.69
C TYR A 291 -3.11 -10.62 5.08
N GLY A 292 -4.23 -9.93 5.32
CA GLY A 292 -4.53 -9.35 6.63
C GLY A 292 -4.62 -10.40 7.74
N GLN A 293 -5.34 -11.50 7.50
CA GLN A 293 -5.46 -12.62 8.45
C GLN A 293 -4.12 -13.32 8.71
N ALA A 294 -3.32 -13.51 7.66
CA ALA A 294 -1.99 -14.09 7.79
C ALA A 294 -1.03 -13.16 8.55
N MET A 295 -1.07 -11.85 8.30
CA MET A 295 -0.32 -10.85 9.07
C MET A 295 -0.76 -10.83 10.53
N ALA A 296 -2.06 -10.90 10.81
CA ALA A 296 -2.58 -11.01 12.18
C ALA A 296 -2.05 -12.26 12.89
N SER A 297 -1.98 -13.40 12.18
CA SER A 297 -1.44 -14.64 12.73
C SER A 297 0.05 -14.54 13.07
N GLU A 298 0.83 -13.84 12.23
CA GLU A 298 2.25 -13.57 12.49
C GLU A 298 2.46 -12.59 13.65
N ALA A 299 1.57 -11.60 13.79
CA ALA A 299 1.62 -10.61 14.85
C ALA A 299 1.48 -11.21 16.26
N LEU A 300 0.70 -12.29 16.41
CA LEU A 300 0.51 -13.00 17.68
C LEU A 300 1.81 -13.60 18.25
N LYS A 301 2.88 -13.69 17.45
CA LYS A 301 4.20 -14.15 17.91
C LYS A 301 4.96 -13.09 18.71
N PHE A 302 4.51 -11.83 18.68
CA PHE A 302 5.20 -10.71 19.30
C PHE A 302 4.45 -10.19 20.51
N THR A 303 5.14 -10.16 21.65
CA THR A 303 4.69 -9.42 22.82
C THR A 303 5.11 -7.95 22.70
N GLY A 304 4.15 -7.03 22.66
CA GLY A 304 4.43 -5.58 22.67
C GLY A 304 4.43 -4.91 21.31
N LEU A 305 3.66 -5.43 20.35
CA LEU A 305 3.07 -4.59 19.30
C LEU A 305 2.17 -3.55 19.96
N THR A 306 2.27 -2.30 19.52
CA THR A 306 1.54 -1.18 20.09
C THR A 306 0.71 -0.54 18.98
N HIS A 307 -0.59 -0.39 19.22
CA HIS A 307 -1.46 0.35 18.33
C HIS A 307 -1.03 1.82 18.27
N ALA A 308 -1.06 2.44 17.09
CA ALA A 308 -0.57 3.79 16.88
C ALA A 308 -1.20 4.85 17.82
N ASP A 309 -2.47 4.65 18.23
CA ASP A 309 -3.15 5.52 19.20
C ASP A 309 -2.53 5.48 20.60
N ASN A 310 -1.88 4.37 20.95
CA ASN A 310 -1.29 4.13 22.25
C ASN A 310 0.22 4.42 22.27
N GLU A 311 0.80 4.86 21.15
CA GLU A 311 2.21 5.20 21.05
C GLU A 311 2.53 6.53 21.74
N THR A 312 3.76 6.68 22.19
CA THR A 312 4.27 7.99 22.63
C THR A 312 4.31 8.94 21.43
N GLY A 313 3.52 10.02 21.47
CA GLY A 313 3.30 10.92 20.33
C GLY A 313 2.10 10.53 19.45
N GLY A 314 1.37 9.47 19.82
CA GLY A 314 0.20 8.95 19.14
C GLY A 314 0.50 8.57 17.69
N ARG A 315 -0.51 8.73 16.82
CA ARG A 315 -0.39 8.43 15.40
C ARG A 315 0.64 9.30 14.66
N ASN A 316 1.05 10.46 15.18
CA ASN A 316 1.94 11.38 14.45
C ASN A 316 3.41 10.91 14.52
N GLN A 317 3.80 10.05 13.59
CA GLN A 317 5.12 9.42 13.54
C GLN A 317 5.74 9.68 12.16
N PRO A 318 6.41 10.84 11.97
CA PRO A 318 7.10 11.12 10.71
C PRO A 318 8.26 10.14 10.51
N MET A 319 8.41 9.66 9.28
CA MET A 319 9.41 8.68 8.89
C MET A 319 10.13 9.14 7.63
N SER A 320 11.43 8.90 7.55
CA SER A 320 12.25 9.28 6.40
C SER A 320 13.28 8.20 6.08
N ARG A 321 13.83 8.24 4.86
CA ARG A 321 14.85 7.30 4.38
C ARG A 321 14.36 5.85 4.31
N LEU A 322 13.07 5.63 4.05
CA LEU A 322 12.45 4.30 4.01
C LEU A 322 12.07 3.85 2.60
N LEU A 323 12.39 2.60 2.27
CA LEU A 323 11.79 1.88 1.15
C LEU A 323 11.04 0.67 1.71
N LEU A 324 9.75 0.57 1.41
CA LEU A 324 8.91 -0.55 1.85
C LEU A 324 8.41 -1.30 0.62
N ASN A 325 8.62 -2.61 0.58
CA ASN A 325 8.13 -3.48 -0.49
C ASN A 325 7.44 -4.72 0.08
N ALA A 326 6.16 -4.91 -0.23
CA ALA A 326 5.42 -6.11 0.16
C ALA A 326 4.12 -6.22 -0.65
N PRO A 327 3.45 -7.40 -0.68
CA PRO A 327 2.13 -7.49 -1.32
C PRO A 327 1.11 -6.55 -0.67
N ARG A 328 1.23 -6.36 0.66
CA ARG A 328 0.36 -5.50 1.46
C ARG A 328 1.17 -4.60 2.37
N VAL A 329 0.87 -3.30 2.36
CA VAL A 329 1.45 -2.33 3.30
C VAL A 329 0.34 -1.56 3.99
N ASP A 330 0.31 -1.66 5.31
CA ASP A 330 -0.69 -1.05 6.16
C ASP A 330 -0.02 -0.06 7.12
N SER A 331 -0.58 1.14 7.27
CA SER A 331 -0.07 2.13 8.20
C SER A 331 -1.19 2.84 8.94
N LEU A 332 -1.14 2.79 10.28
CA LEU A 332 -1.98 3.63 11.15
C LEU A 332 -1.32 4.96 11.52
N TYR A 333 -0.04 5.13 11.19
CA TYR A 333 0.69 6.37 11.41
C TYR A 333 0.25 7.48 10.47
N ARG A 334 0.42 8.72 10.96
CA ARG A 334 0.14 10.02 10.35
C ARG A 334 1.44 10.83 10.31
N GLY A 335 1.44 11.93 9.54
CA GLY A 335 2.61 12.80 9.37
C GLY A 335 3.34 12.58 8.04
N ASN A 336 4.58 13.05 7.96
CA ASN A 336 5.36 12.95 6.73
C ASN A 336 6.03 11.59 6.60
N PHE A 337 5.81 10.92 5.47
CA PHE A 337 6.60 9.80 4.99
C PHE A 337 7.49 10.29 3.85
N SER A 338 8.80 10.23 4.04
CA SER A 338 9.81 10.52 3.00
C SER A 338 10.48 9.21 2.60
N GLY A 339 10.14 8.69 1.43
CA GLY A 339 10.59 7.37 1.02
C GLY A 339 9.91 6.84 -0.25
N VAL A 340 9.91 5.52 -0.39
CA VAL A 340 9.22 4.80 -1.47
C VAL A 340 8.44 3.62 -0.91
N ILE A 341 7.18 3.47 -1.33
CA ILE A 341 6.39 2.26 -1.06
C ILE A 341 6.09 1.57 -2.39
N ILE A 342 6.35 0.27 -2.47
CA ILE A 342 6.07 -0.60 -3.62
C ILE A 342 5.17 -1.72 -3.14
N THR A 343 3.89 -1.71 -3.53
CA THR A 343 2.92 -2.67 -2.98
C THR A 343 1.79 -2.98 -3.95
N GLU A 344 1.17 -4.15 -3.83
CA GLU A 344 -0.08 -4.41 -4.55
C GLU A 344 -1.23 -3.66 -3.91
N VAL A 345 -1.28 -3.68 -2.57
CA VAL A 345 -2.35 -3.08 -1.77
C VAL A 345 -1.78 -2.23 -0.65
N ALA A 346 -2.34 -1.02 -0.50
CA ALA A 346 -1.96 -0.07 0.53
C ALA A 346 -3.19 0.34 1.35
N MET A 347 -3.15 0.16 2.68
CA MET A 347 -4.17 0.68 3.60
C MET A 347 -3.55 1.68 4.55
N MET A 348 -3.91 2.96 4.37
CA MET A 348 -3.24 4.06 5.06
C MET A 348 -4.23 4.80 5.97
N SER A 349 -3.74 5.26 7.11
CA SER A 349 -4.51 6.00 8.11
C SER A 349 -5.16 7.21 7.46
N VAL A 350 -6.48 7.32 7.61
CA VAL A 350 -7.24 8.50 7.16
C VAL A 350 -6.72 9.73 7.92
N GLY A 351 -6.28 10.75 7.20
CA GLY A 351 -5.79 12.02 7.76
C GLY A 351 -4.62 12.62 6.99
N SER A 352 -3.86 13.50 7.64
CA SER A 352 -2.72 14.23 7.06
C SER A 352 -1.45 13.37 6.92
N PHE A 353 -1.51 12.25 6.18
CA PHE A 353 -0.31 11.51 5.80
C PHE A 353 0.23 12.07 4.49
N SER A 354 1.47 12.56 4.51
CA SER A 354 2.10 13.20 3.35
C SER A 354 3.25 12.35 2.82
N TYR A 355 3.14 11.88 1.58
CA TYR A 355 4.21 11.14 0.91
C TYR A 355 5.14 12.09 0.18
N ASN A 356 6.44 11.90 0.34
CA ASN A 356 7.48 12.62 -0.36
C ASN A 356 8.51 11.60 -0.85
N TYR A 357 9.07 11.82 -2.03
CA TYR A 357 10.18 11.00 -2.48
C TYR A 357 11.45 11.39 -1.72
N ASP A 358 12.18 10.40 -1.21
CA ASP A 358 13.47 10.63 -0.56
C ASP A 358 14.61 10.47 -1.58
N ALA A 359 15.34 11.56 -1.83
CA ALA A 359 16.42 11.60 -2.82
C ALA A 359 17.60 10.65 -2.49
N VAL A 360 17.65 10.06 -1.28
CA VAL A 360 18.60 8.97 -0.98
C VAL A 360 18.48 7.81 -1.96
N PHE A 361 17.28 7.50 -2.44
CA PHE A 361 17.06 6.37 -3.34
C PHE A 361 17.49 6.63 -4.79
N MET A 362 18.04 7.81 -5.09
CA MET A 362 18.70 8.08 -6.38
C MET A 362 20.16 7.62 -6.40
N ARG A 363 20.75 7.32 -5.24
CA ARG A 363 22.20 7.12 -5.07
C ARG A 363 22.60 5.85 -4.35
N VAL A 364 21.64 5.15 -3.73
CA VAL A 364 21.90 3.88 -3.02
C VAL A 364 21.38 2.70 -3.83
N PRO A 365 22.01 1.52 -3.74
CA PRO A 365 21.48 0.29 -4.36
C PRO A 365 20.09 -0.04 -3.83
N ILE A 366 19.18 -0.45 -4.71
CA ILE A 366 17.81 -0.82 -4.36
C ILE A 366 17.67 -2.33 -4.35
N LEU A 367 17.41 -2.92 -3.18
CA LEU A 367 17.16 -4.35 -2.98
C LEU A 367 18.02 -5.31 -3.86
N PRO A 368 19.37 -5.19 -3.87
CA PRO A 368 20.25 -5.82 -4.85
C PRO A 368 20.27 -7.36 -4.79
N LYS A 369 19.61 -7.97 -3.80
CA LYS A 369 19.51 -9.42 -3.64
C LYS A 369 18.28 -10.01 -4.35
N ILE A 370 17.42 -9.17 -4.91
CA ILE A 370 16.18 -9.55 -5.58
C ILE A 370 16.17 -8.88 -6.97
N SER A 371 15.68 -9.61 -7.98
CA SER A 371 15.50 -9.03 -9.31
C SER A 371 14.44 -7.92 -9.25
N ASN A 372 14.70 -6.80 -9.91
CA ASN A 372 13.72 -5.72 -10.06
C ASN A 372 12.45 -6.19 -10.77
N ALA A 373 12.54 -7.11 -11.74
CA ALA A 373 11.38 -7.74 -12.37
C ALA A 373 10.43 -8.44 -11.38
N THR A 374 10.90 -8.79 -10.17
CA THR A 374 10.04 -9.34 -9.12
C THR A 374 9.16 -8.27 -8.47
N TYR A 375 9.65 -7.04 -8.28
CA TYR A 375 8.97 -6.03 -7.46
C TYR A 375 8.58 -4.73 -8.16
N LEU A 376 9.39 -4.25 -9.10
CA LEU A 376 9.10 -3.05 -9.88
C LEU A 376 9.87 -3.07 -11.20
N ASP A 377 9.12 -3.12 -12.30
CA ASP A 377 9.67 -2.94 -13.64
C ASP A 377 8.79 -1.95 -14.41
N VAL A 378 9.43 -0.98 -15.04
CA VAL A 378 8.77 0.07 -15.81
C VAL A 378 9.54 0.25 -17.10
N LYS A 379 8.86 0.06 -18.22
CA LYS A 379 9.40 0.23 -19.57
C LYS A 379 8.70 1.39 -20.25
#